data_AF-A0A964AQR5-F1
#
_entry.id   AF-A0A964AQR5-F1
#
_cell.length_a   1.000
_cell.length_b   1.000
_cell.length_c   1.000
_cell.angle_alpha   90.00
_cell.angle_beta   90.00
_cell.angle_gamma   90.00
#
_symmetry.space_group_name_H-M   'P 1'
#
loop_
_entity.id
_entity.type
_entity.pdbx_description
1 polymer ?
#
loop_
_entity_poly.entity_id
_entity_poly.type
_entity_poly.pdbx_seq_one_letter_code
_entity_poly.pdbx_strand_id
1 'polypeptide(L)'
;MRDIIESVPDMNERAAQTIATAMRMVARADGEHPRELALIEEFEAGLSGEASGEFDLYAIDTPELKEAFLKSLILVAFADGKVSEAEGGTIRNFAQQLDLTEVDVSKAVGEVAVVLISQLAGVKLFREHVVALGQSMGLDEATIREVLTDGD
;
A
#
# COMPACT_ATOMS: atom_id res chain seq x y z
N MET A 1 -2.41 -4.72 -7.85
CA MET A 1 -2.69 -3.26 -7.88
C MET A 1 -3.95 -2.95 -8.67
N ARG A 2 -4.10 -3.53 -9.86
CA ARG A 2 -5.32 -3.46 -10.68
C ARG A 2 -6.63 -3.73 -9.90
N ASP A 3 -6.65 -4.74 -9.04
CA ASP A 3 -7.85 -5.03 -8.23
C ASP A 3 -8.17 -3.97 -7.15
N ILE A 4 -7.16 -3.26 -6.62
CA ILE A 4 -7.36 -2.14 -5.67
C ILE A 4 -7.90 -0.91 -6.41
N ILE A 5 -7.43 -0.68 -7.64
CA ILE A 5 -7.86 0.42 -8.51
C ILE A 5 -9.28 0.17 -9.05
N GLU A 6 -9.59 -1.06 -9.46
CA GLU A 6 -10.90 -1.44 -9.98
C GLU A 6 -11.97 -1.54 -8.86
N SER A 7 -11.58 -1.69 -7.59
CA SER A 7 -12.51 -1.75 -6.45
C SER A 7 -12.96 -0.40 -5.88
N VAL A 8 -12.46 0.73 -6.40
CA VAL A 8 -12.88 2.08 -5.93
C VAL A 8 -13.81 2.71 -6.99
N PRO A 9 -15.14 2.52 -6.87
CA PRO A 9 -16.09 2.86 -7.94
C PRO A 9 -16.20 4.35 -8.32
N ASP A 10 -15.49 5.28 -7.67
CA ASP A 10 -15.59 6.72 -7.95
C ASP A 10 -14.26 7.49 -7.75
N MET A 11 -13.11 6.85 -7.99
CA MET A 11 -11.83 7.58 -7.93
C MET A 11 -11.72 8.58 -9.09
N ASN A 12 -11.83 9.86 -8.77
CA ASN A 12 -11.62 10.92 -9.76
C ASN A 12 -10.12 11.11 -10.06
N GLU A 13 -9.82 11.71 -11.22
CA GLU A 13 -8.45 11.89 -11.71
C GLU A 13 -7.56 12.65 -10.71
N ARG A 14 -8.13 13.64 -10.01
CA ARG A 14 -7.42 14.45 -9.01
C ARG A 14 -7.00 13.61 -7.80
N ALA A 15 -7.89 12.76 -7.29
CA ALA A 15 -7.58 11.83 -6.20
C ALA A 15 -6.48 10.85 -6.62
N ALA A 16 -6.55 10.33 -7.84
CA ALA A 16 -5.55 9.39 -8.36
C ALA A 16 -4.17 10.06 -8.53
N GLN A 17 -4.12 11.30 -9.02
CA GLN A 17 -2.89 12.10 -9.11
C GLN A 17 -2.31 12.42 -7.72
N THR A 18 -3.17 12.75 -6.75
CA THR A 18 -2.76 12.94 -5.35
C THR A 18 -2.14 11.67 -4.78
N ILE A 19 -2.74 10.50 -5.03
CA ILE A 19 -2.20 9.20 -4.60
C ILE A 19 -0.82 8.95 -5.23
N ALA A 20 -0.68 9.08 -6.55
CA ALA A 20 0.59 8.88 -7.24
C ALA A 20 1.69 9.82 -6.69
N THR A 21 1.34 11.09 -6.50
CA THR A 21 2.27 12.08 -5.94
C THR A 21 2.67 11.73 -4.51
N ALA A 22 1.73 11.29 -3.68
CA ALA A 22 2.00 10.84 -2.32
C ALA A 22 2.89 9.58 -2.29
N MET A 23 2.68 8.62 -3.20
CA MET A 23 3.54 7.44 -3.32
C MET A 23 4.99 7.86 -3.64
N ARG A 24 5.19 8.81 -4.56
CA ARG A 24 6.51 9.38 -4.86
C ARG A 24 7.13 10.06 -3.63
N MET A 25 6.32 10.71 -2.80
CA MET A 25 6.81 11.33 -1.55
C MET A 25 7.25 10.29 -0.52
N VAL A 26 6.50 9.18 -0.39
CA VAL A 26 6.88 8.05 0.48
C VAL A 26 8.19 7.42 0.01
N ALA A 27 8.30 7.06 -1.27
CA ALA A 27 9.52 6.47 -1.85
C ALA A 27 10.76 7.39 -1.73
N ARG A 28 10.57 8.70 -1.58
CA ARG A 28 11.67 9.66 -1.38
C ARG A 28 12.07 9.84 0.08
N ALA A 29 11.31 9.32 1.03
CA ALA A 29 11.50 9.59 2.46
C ALA A 29 12.87 9.10 2.99
N ASP A 30 13.34 7.97 2.48
CA ASP A 30 14.67 7.41 2.77
C ASP A 30 15.49 7.05 1.52
N GLY A 31 14.91 7.19 0.33
CA GLY A 31 15.60 7.18 -0.95
C GLY A 31 14.88 6.30 -1.96
N GLU A 32 14.80 6.74 -3.21
CA GLU A 32 13.99 6.04 -4.21
C GLU A 32 14.58 4.66 -4.53
N HIS A 33 13.76 3.62 -4.37
CA HIS A 33 14.15 2.26 -4.72
C HIS A 33 13.53 1.78 -6.04
N PRO A 34 14.24 0.97 -6.85
CA PRO A 34 13.76 0.57 -8.18
C PRO A 34 12.40 -0.15 -8.18
N ARG A 35 12.07 -0.89 -7.12
CA ARG A 35 10.81 -1.64 -7.05
C ARG A 35 9.63 -0.74 -6.73
N GLU A 36 9.81 0.19 -5.80
CA GLU A 36 8.82 1.24 -5.52
C GLU A 36 8.52 2.06 -6.77
N LEU A 37 9.57 2.51 -7.47
CA LEU A 37 9.42 3.28 -8.71
C LEU A 37 8.66 2.49 -9.78
N ALA A 38 8.96 1.20 -9.95
CA ALA A 38 8.25 0.36 -10.90
C ALA A 38 6.76 0.21 -10.55
N LEU A 39 6.41 0.06 -9.26
CA LEU A 39 5.01 0.03 -8.83
C LEU A 39 4.31 1.37 -9.06
N ILE A 40 4.98 2.48 -8.76
CA ILE A 40 4.42 3.82 -8.99
C ILE A 40 4.20 4.07 -10.48
N GLU A 41 5.15 3.67 -11.33
CA GLU A 41 5.03 3.78 -12.78
C GLU A 41 3.89 2.91 -13.32
N GLU A 42 3.70 1.70 -12.78
CA GLU A 42 2.54 0.85 -13.11
C GLU A 42 1.22 1.51 -12.72
N PHE A 43 1.16 2.13 -11.53
CA PHE A 43 0.00 2.89 -11.08
C PHE A 43 -0.29 4.09 -12.01
N GLU A 44 0.73 4.90 -12.27
CA GLU A 44 0.66 6.10 -13.12
C GLU A 44 0.24 5.74 -14.56
N ALA A 45 0.71 4.62 -15.10
CA ALA A 45 0.34 4.14 -16.43
C ALA A 45 -1.16 3.79 -16.55
N GLY A 46 -1.82 3.49 -15.43
CA GLY A 46 -3.26 3.27 -15.35
C GLY A 46 -4.08 4.57 -15.30
N LEU A 47 -3.44 5.73 -15.09
CA LEU A 47 -4.12 7.01 -15.02
C LEU A 47 -4.37 7.59 -16.42
N SER A 48 -5.60 8.04 -16.66
CA SER A 48 -5.93 8.83 -17.85
C SER A 48 -5.53 10.28 -17.62
N GLY A 49 -4.44 10.75 -18.23
CA GLY A 49 -4.00 12.14 -18.10
C GLY A 49 -2.47 12.27 -18.07
N GLU A 50 -1.96 13.48 -18.28
CA GLU A 50 -0.55 13.77 -17.98
C GLU A 50 -0.38 13.88 -16.46
N ALA A 51 0.71 13.34 -15.91
CA ALA A 51 1.04 13.50 -14.51
C ALA A 51 1.20 14.99 -14.19
N SER A 52 0.17 15.59 -13.57
CA SER A 52 0.16 17.01 -13.22
C SER A 52 1.17 17.34 -12.12
N GLY A 53 1.53 16.34 -11.31
CA GLY A 53 2.32 16.53 -10.08
C GLY A 53 1.58 17.34 -9.02
N GLU A 54 0.29 17.60 -9.21
CA GLU A 54 -0.53 18.36 -8.27
C GLU A 54 -0.88 17.47 -7.07
N PHE A 55 -0.44 17.89 -5.89
CA PHE A 55 -0.75 17.23 -4.64
C PHE A 55 -1.89 17.97 -3.94
N ASP A 56 -3.06 17.36 -3.88
CA ASP A 56 -4.19 17.89 -3.14
C ASP A 56 -4.88 16.82 -2.27
N LEU A 57 -4.63 16.87 -0.97
CA LEU A 57 -5.28 15.99 0.00
C LEU A 57 -6.78 16.23 0.12
N TYR A 58 -7.30 17.40 -0.25
CA TYR A 58 -8.74 17.66 -0.26
C TYR A 58 -9.47 16.82 -1.32
N ALA A 59 -8.75 16.26 -2.30
CA ALA A 59 -9.30 15.29 -3.24
C ALA A 59 -9.57 13.90 -2.62
N ILE A 60 -9.06 13.65 -1.40
CA ILE A 60 -9.22 12.40 -0.64
C ILE A 60 -10.28 12.64 0.46
N ASP A 61 -11.52 12.86 0.03
CA ASP A 61 -12.60 13.37 0.88
C ASP A 61 -13.58 12.28 1.37
N THR A 62 -13.60 11.11 0.76
CA THR A 62 -14.43 9.98 1.20
C THR A 62 -13.65 8.96 2.04
N PRO A 63 -14.32 8.21 2.94
CA PRO A 63 -13.69 7.12 3.68
C PRO A 63 -13.03 6.08 2.76
N GLU A 64 -13.67 5.75 1.64
CA GLU A 64 -13.17 4.77 0.67
C GLU A 64 -11.90 5.28 -0.02
N LEU A 65 -11.83 6.58 -0.36
CA LEU A 65 -10.63 7.19 -0.93
C LEU A 65 -9.50 7.28 0.09
N LYS A 66 -9.81 7.58 1.36
CA LYS A 66 -8.82 7.59 2.45
C LYS A 66 -8.20 6.21 2.66
N GLU A 67 -9.03 5.17 2.63
CA GLU A 67 -8.59 3.78 2.71
C GLU A 67 -7.73 3.38 1.51
N ALA A 68 -8.18 3.68 0.29
CA ALA A 68 -7.42 3.42 -0.93
C ALA A 68 -6.09 4.17 -0.95
N PHE A 69 -6.07 5.42 -0.50
CA PHE A 69 -4.87 6.24 -0.35
C PHE A 69 -3.87 5.58 0.60
N LEU A 70 -4.29 5.23 1.83
CA LEU A 70 -3.38 4.58 2.79
C LEU A 70 -2.84 3.25 2.28
N LYS A 71 -3.71 2.37 1.77
CA LYS A 71 -3.30 1.05 1.25
C LYS A 71 -2.32 1.17 0.10
N SER A 72 -2.52 2.16 -0.77
CA SER A 72 -1.64 2.48 -1.88
C SER A 72 -0.24 2.87 -1.41
N LEU A 73 -0.13 3.75 -0.41
CA LEU A 73 1.16 4.16 0.15
C LEU A 73 1.88 3.00 0.85
N ILE A 74 1.14 2.21 1.62
CA ILE A 74 1.66 1.06 2.35
C ILE A 74 2.15 -0.01 1.36
N LEU A 75 1.41 -0.26 0.27
CA LEU A 75 1.80 -1.21 -0.77
C LEU A 75 3.14 -0.82 -1.41
N VAL A 76 3.32 0.47 -1.71
CA VAL A 76 4.58 0.99 -2.26
C VAL A 76 5.71 0.82 -1.26
N ALA A 77 5.52 1.22 0.01
CA ALA A 77 6.54 1.05 1.03
C ALA A 77 6.89 -0.44 1.31
N PHE A 78 6.00 -1.39 0.99
CA PHE A 78 6.30 -2.82 1.07
C PHE A 78 6.99 -3.41 -0.16
N ALA A 79 7.21 -2.64 -1.24
CA ALA A 79 7.79 -3.16 -2.48
C ALA A 79 9.15 -3.84 -2.28
N ASP A 80 9.95 -3.34 -1.33
CA ASP A 80 11.25 -3.89 -0.96
C ASP A 80 11.20 -4.81 0.28
N GLY A 81 9.99 -5.15 0.74
CA GLY A 81 9.73 -6.16 1.77
C GLY A 81 9.77 -5.66 3.21
N LYS A 82 10.04 -4.37 3.43
CA LYS A 82 9.99 -3.72 4.74
C LYS A 82 9.64 -2.24 4.55
N VAL A 83 8.88 -1.70 5.50
CA VAL A 83 8.63 -0.26 5.60
C VAL A 83 9.67 0.34 6.54
N SER A 84 10.36 1.40 6.12
CA SER A 84 11.30 2.11 6.98
C SER A 84 10.60 3.06 7.96
N GLU A 85 11.32 3.50 9.00
CA GLU A 85 10.80 4.51 9.93
C GLU A 85 10.46 5.83 9.23
N ALA A 86 11.20 6.20 8.18
CA ALA A 86 10.98 7.45 7.44
C ALA A 86 9.72 7.36 6.56
N GLU A 87 9.54 6.25 5.85
CA GLU A 87 8.34 5.97 5.06
C GLU A 87 7.11 5.87 5.96
N GLY A 88 7.20 5.08 7.04
CA GLY A 88 6.14 4.94 8.02
C GLY A 88 5.80 6.25 8.72
N GLY A 89 6.79 7.12 8.97
CA GLY A 89 6.58 8.47 9.47
C GLY A 89 5.81 9.35 8.48
N THR A 90 6.13 9.25 7.19
CA THR A 90 5.44 9.96 6.11
C THR A 90 3.99 9.51 5.97
N ILE A 91 3.75 8.19 5.98
CA ILE A 91 2.40 7.61 5.92
C ILE A 91 1.56 8.08 7.11
N ARG A 92 2.10 8.04 8.34
CA ARG A 92 1.40 8.52 9.53
C ARG A 92 1.10 10.02 9.49
N ASN A 93 2.00 10.83 8.95
CA ASN A 93 1.75 12.26 8.76
C ASN A 93 0.56 12.50 7.80
N PHE A 94 0.49 11.77 6.68
CA PHE A 94 -0.68 11.88 5.79
C PHE A 94 -1.95 11.37 6.47
N ALA A 95 -1.88 10.25 7.21
CA ALA A 95 -3.02 9.74 7.96
C ALA A 95 -3.58 10.80 8.92
N GLN A 96 -2.72 11.49 9.67
CA GLN A 96 -3.12 12.58 10.57
C GLN A 96 -3.77 13.74 9.82
N GLN A 97 -3.26 14.13 8.65
CA GLN A 97 -3.86 15.18 7.82
C GLN A 97 -5.24 14.79 7.25
N LEU A 98 -5.51 13.50 7.15
CA LEU A 98 -6.80 12.94 6.72
C LEU A 98 -7.73 12.58 7.89
N ASP A 99 -7.37 13.00 9.12
CA ASP A 99 -8.10 12.67 10.36
C ASP A 99 -8.21 11.15 10.63
N LEU A 100 -7.21 10.37 10.21
CA LEU A 100 -7.11 8.93 10.45
C LEU A 100 -6.23 8.66 11.67
N THR A 101 -6.57 7.59 12.40
CA THR A 101 -5.87 7.21 13.62
C THR A 101 -4.78 6.18 13.36
N GLU A 102 -3.88 5.98 14.33
CA GLU A 102 -2.89 4.89 14.29
C GLU A 102 -3.55 3.50 14.17
N VAL A 103 -4.78 3.35 14.65
CA VAL A 103 -5.54 2.10 14.50
C VAL A 103 -5.90 1.87 13.04
N ASP A 104 -6.29 2.93 12.32
CA ASP A 104 -6.63 2.85 10.89
C ASP A 104 -5.38 2.51 10.06
N VAL A 105 -4.25 3.13 10.37
CA VAL A 105 -2.96 2.81 9.72
C VAL A 105 -2.56 1.36 9.98
N SER A 106 -2.61 0.90 11.23
CA SER A 106 -2.27 -0.49 11.59
C SER A 106 -3.20 -1.50 10.89
N LYS A 107 -4.50 -1.21 10.84
CA LYS A 107 -5.48 -2.01 10.10
C LYS A 107 -5.12 -2.08 8.61
N ALA A 108 -4.84 -0.95 7.97
CA ALA A 108 -4.48 -0.91 6.56
C ALA A 108 -3.17 -1.67 6.27
N VAL A 109 -2.18 -1.60 7.17
CA VAL A 109 -0.94 -2.39 7.08
C VAL A 109 -1.26 -3.89 7.11
N GLY A 110 -2.07 -4.34 8.06
CA GLY A 110 -2.47 -5.75 8.16
C GLY A 110 -3.21 -6.23 6.90
N GLU A 111 -4.15 -5.44 6.38
CA GLU A 111 -4.91 -5.80 5.19
C GLU A 111 -4.03 -5.89 3.93
N VAL A 112 -3.10 -4.95 3.73
CA VAL A 112 -2.14 -5.02 2.62
C VAL A 112 -1.21 -6.22 2.78
N ALA A 113 -0.72 -6.49 4.00
CA ALA A 113 0.13 -7.63 4.26
C ALA A 113 -0.57 -8.97 3.97
N VAL A 114 -1.84 -9.10 4.36
CA VAL A 114 -2.67 -10.27 4.03
C VAL A 114 -2.77 -10.46 2.52
N VAL A 115 -3.05 -9.40 1.76
CA VAL A 115 -3.14 -9.46 0.30
C VAL A 115 -1.80 -9.86 -0.34
N LEU A 116 -0.68 -9.35 0.15
CA LEU A 116 0.64 -9.69 -0.37
C LEU A 116 1.02 -11.15 -0.08
N ILE A 117 0.74 -11.62 1.14
CA ILE A 117 1.03 -13.00 1.54
C ILE A 117 0.10 -14.00 0.84
N SER A 118 -1.15 -13.63 0.55
CA SER A 118 -2.10 -14.51 -0.16
C SER A 118 -1.64 -14.84 -1.58
N GLN A 119 -0.87 -13.96 -2.24
CA GLN A 119 -0.26 -14.26 -3.54
C GLN A 119 0.79 -15.40 -3.47
N LEU A 120 1.26 -15.73 -2.26
CA LEU A 120 2.19 -16.82 -1.99
C LEU A 120 1.48 -18.07 -1.46
N ALA A 121 0.15 -18.08 -1.44
CA ALA A 121 -0.63 -19.28 -1.13
C ALA A 121 -0.20 -20.42 -2.07
N GLY A 122 0.06 -21.61 -1.49
CA GLY A 122 0.55 -22.77 -2.23
C GLY A 122 2.09 -22.90 -2.33
N VAL A 123 2.89 -21.90 -1.91
CA VAL A 123 4.35 -22.04 -1.86
C VAL A 123 4.78 -22.99 -0.72
N LYS A 124 5.22 -24.20 -1.09
CA LYS A 124 5.62 -25.25 -0.12
C LYS A 124 7.11 -25.24 0.22
N LEU A 125 7.98 -24.96 -0.76
CA LEU A 125 9.44 -25.10 -0.62
C LEU A 125 10.07 -24.05 0.30
N PHE A 126 9.49 -22.84 0.36
CA PHE A 126 10.03 -21.71 1.12
C PHE A 126 9.06 -21.22 2.21
N ARG A 127 8.17 -22.09 2.70
CA ARG A 127 7.08 -21.69 3.61
C ARG A 127 7.56 -20.95 4.86
N GLU A 128 8.67 -21.38 5.45
CA GLU A 128 9.25 -20.70 6.63
C GLU A 128 9.65 -19.25 6.34
N HIS A 129 10.14 -18.96 5.13
CA HIS A 129 10.50 -17.61 4.71
C HIS A 129 9.26 -16.75 4.48
N VAL A 130 8.18 -17.33 3.95
CA VAL A 130 6.90 -16.64 3.78
C VAL A 130 6.28 -16.31 5.14
N VAL A 131 6.39 -17.21 6.12
CA VAL A 131 5.95 -16.94 7.49
C VAL A 131 6.77 -15.82 8.14
N ALA A 132 8.09 -15.87 8.03
CA ALA A 132 8.97 -14.82 8.55
C ALA A 132 8.67 -13.45 7.90
N LEU A 133 8.38 -13.44 6.59
CA LEU A 133 7.97 -12.24 5.87
C LEU A 133 6.65 -11.68 6.44
N GLY A 134 5.60 -12.51 6.55
CA GLY A 134 4.31 -12.06 7.11
C GLY A 134 4.44 -11.50 8.53
N GLN A 135 5.27 -12.11 9.38
CA GLN A 135 5.55 -11.62 10.72
C GLN A 135 6.28 -10.27 10.70
N SER A 136 7.24 -10.09 9.80
CA SER A 136 7.94 -8.81 9.64
C SER A 136 7.03 -7.68 9.14
N MET A 137 5.92 -8.03 8.49
CA MET A 137 4.87 -7.11 8.05
C MET A 137 3.82 -6.83 9.14
N GLY A 138 3.96 -7.43 10.32
CA GLY A 138 3.07 -7.21 11.47
C GLY A 138 1.91 -8.21 11.60
N LEU A 139 1.87 -9.27 10.79
CA LEU A 139 0.84 -10.31 10.90
C LEU A 139 1.19 -11.31 11.99
N ASP A 140 0.17 -11.79 12.71
CA ASP A 140 0.30 -12.90 13.63
C ASP A 140 0.34 -14.26 12.89
N GLU A 141 0.85 -15.29 13.58
CA GLU A 141 1.05 -16.61 13.00
C GLU A 141 -0.26 -17.31 12.59
N ALA A 142 -1.37 -17.02 13.28
CA ALA A 142 -2.66 -17.63 12.95
C ALA A 142 -3.19 -17.07 11.63
N THR A 143 -3.16 -15.74 11.47
CA THR A 143 -3.53 -15.05 10.24
C THR A 143 -2.69 -15.52 9.06
N ILE A 144 -1.35 -15.60 9.22
CA ILE A 144 -0.46 -16.09 8.16
C ILE A 144 -0.80 -17.54 7.77
N ARG A 145 -1.08 -18.40 8.74
CA ARG A 145 -1.41 -19.81 8.45
C ARG A 145 -2.70 -19.93 7.65
N GLU A 146 -3.73 -19.19 8.03
CA GLU A 146 -5.03 -19.15 7.35
C GLU A 146 -4.87 -18.70 5.88
N VAL A 147 -4.18 -17.58 5.67
CA VAL A 147 -3.95 -17.02 4.33
C VAL A 147 -3.16 -17.98 3.42
N LEU A 148 -2.22 -18.75 3.98
CA LEU A 148 -1.39 -19.69 3.20
C LEU A 148 -2.05 -21.06 2.98
N THR A 149 -3.18 -21.36 3.60
CA THR A 149 -3.90 -22.64 3.41
C THR A 149 -4.96 -22.61 2.31
N ASP A 150 -5.46 -21.45 1.91
CA ASP A 150 -6.58 -21.31 0.95
C ASP A 150 -6.18 -21.40 -0.55
N GLY A 151 -5.04 -22.02 -0.86
CA GLY A 151 -4.48 -22.10 -2.21
C GLY A 151 -4.73 -23.42 -2.97
N ASP A 152 -5.77 -24.19 -2.64
CA ASP A 152 -6.14 -25.46 -3.32
C ASP A 152 -7.30 -25.27 -4.33
#